data_AF-A0A2N6BMD4-F1
#
_entry.id   AF-A0A2N6BMD4-F1
#
_cell.length_a   1.000
_cell.length_b   1.000
_cell.length_c   1.000
_cell.angle_alpha   90.00
_cell.angle_beta   90.00
_cell.angle_gamma   90.00
#
_symmetry.space_group_name_H-M   'P 1'
#
loop_
_entity.id
_entity.type
_entity.pdbx_description
1 polymer ?
#
loop_
_entity_poly.entity_id
_entity_poly.type
_entity_poly.pdbx_seq_one_letter_code
_entity_poly.pdbx_strand_id
1 'polypeptide(L)'
;MYPELLQPDCNILHHRGFSPASGLPIRCGDAGAGFCHIRIIQPARQEDIAMSQPRIFFTSDTHFGDPNIIRIRKRPFASTDEMDAAMIAQWNAAVAPGDRVYHLGDFAHRACFHGGDYLEQLNGEIHLIIGNHDDILMETAGHLFASTQLLSELDWQGRRFVLCHYPMRDWPNAVRGAYHLYGHVHSALDKTPIGRSLDVCIESHGYAPVRIETIAAILDQRPQHRRGLPQMLELSEEELARERRDALAGLAAE
;
A
#
# COMPACT_ATOMS: atom_id res chain seq x y z
N MET A 1 -4.22 -38.22 26.49
CA MET A 1 -3.06 -38.09 27.39
C MET A 1 -2.41 -36.75 27.10
N TYR A 2 -2.76 -35.74 27.89
CA TYR A 2 -2.03 -34.49 28.03
C TYR A 2 -1.63 -34.41 29.51
N PRO A 3 -0.41 -34.00 29.88
CA PRO A 3 -0.13 -33.67 31.26
C PRO A 3 -0.36 -32.17 31.50
N GLU A 4 -1.29 -31.91 32.42
CA GLU A 4 -1.41 -30.70 33.23
C GLU A 4 -0.22 -30.56 34.19
N LEU A 5 0.28 -29.34 34.40
CA LEU A 5 0.90 -28.87 35.66
C LEU A 5 0.86 -27.32 35.62
N LEU A 6 -0.10 -26.69 36.31
CA LEU A 6 -0.05 -26.20 37.70
C LEU A 6 0.47 -24.75 37.83
N GLN A 7 -0.49 -23.83 38.04
CA GLN A 7 -0.30 -22.52 38.65
C GLN A 7 -0.01 -22.66 40.16
N PRO A 8 0.43 -21.58 40.82
CA PRO A 8 0.01 -21.31 42.18
C PRO A 8 -0.78 -20.00 42.32
N ASP A 9 -1.90 -20.15 43.00
CA ASP A 9 -2.81 -19.13 43.55
C ASP A 9 -2.15 -18.20 44.58
N CYS A 10 -2.65 -16.97 44.70
CA CYS A 10 -3.32 -16.53 45.93
C CYS A 10 -4.02 -15.17 45.80
N ASN A 11 -5.36 -15.21 45.70
CA ASN A 11 -6.34 -14.69 46.68
C ASN A 11 -5.96 -13.49 47.59
N ILE A 12 -6.84 -12.57 47.99
CA ILE A 12 -8.28 -12.25 47.87
C ILE A 12 -8.38 -10.82 48.48
N LEU A 13 -9.30 -9.96 48.00
CA LEU A 13 -10.26 -9.16 48.80
C LEU A 13 -10.72 -7.86 48.10
N HIS A 14 -11.87 -7.98 47.45
CA HIS A 14 -13.09 -7.19 47.68
C HIS A 14 -12.99 -5.78 48.31
N HIS A 15 -13.51 -4.76 47.59
CA HIS A 15 -14.79 -4.06 47.83
C HIS A 15 -14.78 -2.55 47.50
N ARG A 16 -15.89 -2.10 46.87
CA ARG A 16 -16.45 -0.73 46.76
C ARG A 16 -15.68 0.22 45.81
N GLY A 17 -16.27 1.01 44.93
CA GLY A 17 -17.62 1.54 44.79
C GLY A 17 -17.51 3.04 44.50
N PHE A 18 -17.95 3.46 43.30
CA PHE A 18 -18.52 4.78 42.92
C PHE A 18 -17.70 6.11 43.04
N SER A 19 -17.40 6.66 41.84
CA SER A 19 -17.69 8.04 41.33
C SER A 19 -16.87 9.29 41.79
N PRO A 20 -16.99 10.46 41.13
CA PRO A 20 -15.85 11.18 40.55
C PRO A 20 -15.61 12.59 41.16
N ALA A 21 -14.60 13.28 40.64
CA ALA A 21 -14.29 14.71 40.79
C ALA A 21 -13.32 15.11 41.92
N SER A 22 -12.36 15.94 41.50
CA SER A 22 -11.66 17.01 42.24
C SER A 22 -10.99 16.67 43.58
N GLY A 23 -9.67 16.75 43.61
CA GLY A 23 -8.94 16.93 44.88
C GLY A 23 -7.49 16.47 44.82
N LEU A 24 -6.58 17.38 44.48
CA LEU A 24 -5.14 17.23 44.73
C LEU A 24 -4.86 16.91 46.21
N PRO A 25 -3.95 15.99 46.54
CA PRO A 25 -3.24 16.03 47.81
C PRO A 25 -1.90 16.73 47.62
N ILE A 26 -1.80 17.97 48.11
CA ILE A 26 -0.52 18.63 48.38
C ILE A 26 0.03 18.00 49.67
N ARG A 27 1.15 17.27 49.57
CA ARG A 27 1.95 16.89 50.75
C ARG A 27 2.91 18.02 51.07
N CYS A 28 2.77 18.60 52.27
CA CYS A 28 3.82 19.42 52.87
C CYS A 28 4.96 18.50 53.34
N GLY A 29 6.16 18.75 52.80
CA GLY A 29 7.42 18.21 53.27
C GLY A 29 8.38 19.38 53.52
N ASP A 30 9.16 19.24 54.59
CA ASP A 30 9.91 20.28 55.27
C ASP A 30 10.90 21.10 54.44
N ALA A 31 11.21 22.27 55.00
CA ALA A 31 12.04 23.33 54.49
C ALA A 31 13.44 22.88 54.03
N GLY A 32 13.70 23.10 52.73
CA GLY A 32 15.02 23.26 52.16
C GLY A 32 14.88 24.21 50.98
N ALA A 33 15.59 25.34 50.99
CA ALA A 33 15.51 26.36 49.97
C ALA A 33 15.90 25.80 48.59
N GLY A 34 14.89 25.37 47.83
CA GLY A 34 15.03 24.90 46.46
C GLY A 34 13.95 25.57 45.63
N PHE A 35 14.35 26.41 44.68
CA PHE A 35 13.44 26.99 43.70
C PHE A 35 12.73 25.87 42.95
N CYS A 36 11.42 25.71 43.21
CA CYS A 36 10.57 24.79 42.46
C CYS A 36 10.36 25.39 41.06
N HIS A 37 11.21 25.01 40.11
CA HIS A 37 10.94 25.24 38.70
C HIS A 37 9.80 24.33 38.27
N ILE A 38 8.58 24.88 38.28
CA ILE A 38 7.49 24.33 37.49
C ILE A 38 7.96 24.38 36.03
N ARG A 39 8.45 23.27 35.51
CA ARG A 39 8.63 23.11 34.06
C ARG A 39 7.23 23.08 33.46
N ILE A 40 6.80 24.21 32.92
CA ILE A 40 5.70 24.24 31.97
C ILE A 40 6.20 23.40 30.78
N ILE A 41 5.72 22.17 30.67
CA ILE A 41 5.92 21.35 29.47
C ILE A 41 5.19 22.12 28.36
N GLN A 42 5.94 22.77 27.49
CA GLN A 42 5.36 23.43 26.33
C GLN A 42 4.66 22.35 25.48
N PRO A 43 3.42 22.59 25.01
CA PRO A 43 2.80 21.67 24.06
C PRO A 43 3.73 21.53 22.85
N ALA A 44 3.91 20.30 22.38
CA ALA A 44 4.67 20.02 21.17
C ALA A 44 4.19 20.96 20.04
N ARG A 45 5.11 21.52 19.27
CA ARG A 45 4.74 22.46 18.21
C ARG A 45 3.89 21.68 17.19
N GLN A 46 2.94 22.34 16.53
CA GLN A 46 2.10 21.72 15.49
C GLN A 46 2.95 21.00 14.42
N GLU A 47 4.17 21.50 14.17
CA GLU A 47 5.19 20.93 13.29
C GLU A 47 5.75 19.58 13.82
N ASP A 48 5.96 19.45 15.13
CA ASP A 48 6.44 18.22 15.78
C ASP A 48 5.35 17.12 15.76
N ILE A 49 4.07 17.51 15.83
CA ILE A 49 2.92 16.60 15.75
C ILE A 49 2.72 16.08 14.32
N ALA A 50 2.96 16.92 13.30
CA ALA A 50 2.90 16.50 11.90
C ALA A 50 4.01 15.50 11.52
N MET A 51 5.13 15.50 12.25
CA MET A 51 6.20 14.49 12.14
C MET A 51 5.93 13.20 12.93
N SER A 52 4.81 13.10 13.65
CA SER A 52 4.52 11.96 14.55
C SER A 52 3.62 10.86 13.95
N GLN A 53 3.06 11.08 12.76
CA GLN A 53 2.21 10.09 12.10
C GLN A 53 3.01 9.33 11.02
N PRO A 54 2.95 7.99 10.99
CA PRO A 54 3.52 7.18 9.91
C PRO A 54 3.11 7.72 8.54
N ARG A 55 4.08 7.99 7.67
CA ARG A 55 3.78 8.37 6.28
C ARG A 55 3.35 7.12 5.52
N ILE A 56 2.55 7.31 4.46
CA ILE A 56 2.02 6.20 3.65
C ILE A 56 2.65 6.25 2.26
N PHE A 57 3.16 5.11 1.81
CA PHE A 57 3.78 4.91 0.51
C PHE A 57 3.13 3.75 -0.25
N PHE A 58 3.28 3.78 -1.58
CA PHE A 58 2.82 2.75 -2.51
C PHE A 58 3.90 2.39 -3.51
N THR A 59 3.97 1.12 -3.87
CA THR A 59 4.84 0.61 -4.94
C THR A 59 4.34 -0.77 -5.39
N SER A 60 4.85 -1.31 -6.50
CA SER A 60 4.58 -2.69 -6.94
C SER A 60 5.64 -3.20 -7.90
N ASP A 61 5.58 -4.51 -8.16
CA ASP A 61 6.38 -5.18 -9.19
C ASP A 61 7.89 -5.00 -8.97
N THR A 62 8.36 -5.03 -7.71
CA THR A 62 9.80 -4.97 -7.42
C THR A 62 10.53 -6.13 -8.07
N HIS A 63 9.93 -7.33 -8.14
CA HIS A 63 10.54 -8.53 -8.71
C HIS A 63 11.98 -8.76 -8.22
N PHE A 64 12.21 -8.60 -6.91
CA PHE A 64 13.53 -8.83 -6.31
C PHE A 64 14.06 -10.22 -6.66
N GLY A 65 15.33 -10.33 -7.03
CA GLY A 65 15.94 -11.60 -7.41
C GLY A 65 15.53 -12.13 -8.79
N ASP A 66 14.85 -11.35 -9.65
CA ASP A 66 14.49 -11.78 -11.01
C ASP A 66 15.56 -11.36 -12.05
N PRO A 67 16.35 -12.28 -12.62
CA PRO A 67 17.29 -11.94 -13.70
C PRO A 67 16.62 -11.66 -15.05
N ASN A 68 15.41 -12.18 -15.28
CA ASN A 68 14.72 -12.03 -16.56
C ASN A 68 14.03 -10.66 -16.68
N ILE A 69 13.57 -10.09 -15.56
CA ILE A 69 12.82 -8.82 -15.58
C ILE A 69 13.66 -7.67 -16.13
N ILE A 70 14.98 -7.67 -15.87
CA ILE A 70 15.93 -6.69 -16.41
C ILE A 70 15.82 -6.63 -17.93
N ARG A 71 15.87 -7.79 -18.60
CA ARG A 71 15.77 -7.87 -20.06
C ARG A 71 14.36 -7.59 -20.57
N ILE A 72 13.34 -8.19 -19.94
CA ILE A 72 11.95 -8.13 -20.42
C ILE A 72 11.40 -6.70 -20.32
N ARG A 73 11.68 -6.02 -19.20
CA ARG A 73 11.22 -4.64 -18.94
C ARG A 73 12.25 -3.58 -19.22
N LYS A 74 13.45 -3.98 -19.68
CA LYS A 74 14.57 -3.09 -19.99
C LYS A 74 14.95 -2.22 -18.80
N ARG A 75 14.97 -2.82 -17.61
CA ARG A 75 15.43 -2.11 -16.41
C ARG A 75 16.91 -1.75 -16.58
N PRO A 76 17.34 -0.56 -16.13
CA PRO A 76 18.66 -0.01 -16.44
C PRO A 76 19.74 -0.56 -15.49
N PHE A 77 19.80 -1.88 -15.30
CA PHE A 77 20.75 -2.55 -14.42
C PHE A 77 21.51 -3.63 -15.19
N ALA A 78 22.80 -3.81 -14.87
CA ALA A 78 23.64 -4.81 -15.54
C ALA A 78 23.47 -6.21 -14.93
N SER A 79 23.06 -6.31 -13.67
CA SER A 79 22.82 -7.58 -12.97
C SER A 79 21.66 -7.50 -11.97
N THR A 80 21.17 -8.65 -11.54
CA THR A 80 20.17 -8.78 -10.47
C THR A 80 20.67 -8.19 -9.16
N ASP A 81 21.90 -8.50 -8.76
CA ASP A 81 22.49 -7.96 -7.52
C ASP A 81 22.57 -6.43 -7.54
N GLU A 82 22.94 -5.83 -8.68
CA GLU A 82 22.97 -4.38 -8.84
C GLU A 82 21.56 -3.78 -8.74
N MET A 83 20.59 -4.39 -9.43
CA MET A 83 19.18 -3.98 -9.39
C MET A 83 18.64 -4.00 -7.95
N ASP A 84 18.79 -5.13 -7.26
CA ASP A 84 18.24 -5.33 -5.93
C ASP A 84 18.88 -4.36 -4.93
N ALA A 85 20.21 -4.20 -4.95
CA ALA A 85 20.91 -3.24 -4.10
C ALA A 85 20.46 -1.79 -4.36
N ALA A 86 20.31 -1.39 -5.63
CA ALA A 86 19.87 -0.04 -5.99
C ALA A 86 18.42 0.22 -5.58
N MET A 87 17.52 -0.76 -5.72
CA MET A 87 16.12 -0.64 -5.31
C MET A 87 15.99 -0.57 -3.79
N ILE A 88 16.73 -1.40 -3.03
CA ILE A 88 16.76 -1.35 -1.55
C ILE A 88 17.27 0.01 -1.08
N ALA A 89 18.35 0.54 -1.68
CA ALA A 89 18.90 1.84 -1.33
C ALA A 89 17.88 2.98 -1.58
N GLN A 90 17.19 2.95 -2.73
CA GLN A 90 16.16 3.94 -3.06
C GLN A 90 14.94 3.84 -2.15
N TRP A 91 14.51 2.62 -1.83
CA TRP A 91 13.46 2.37 -0.86
C TRP A 91 13.79 2.98 0.49
N ASN A 92 14.95 2.66 1.04
CA ASN A 92 15.36 3.11 2.38
C ASN A 92 15.71 4.60 2.45
N ALA A 93 16.03 5.23 1.31
CA ALA A 93 16.16 6.68 1.21
C ALA A 93 14.79 7.40 1.28
N ALA A 94 13.72 6.77 0.79
CA ALA A 94 12.37 7.35 0.79
C ALA A 94 11.60 7.03 2.09
N VAL A 95 11.70 5.79 2.56
CA VAL A 95 10.88 5.20 3.62
C VAL A 95 11.67 5.13 4.92
N ALA A 96 11.11 5.66 6.00
CA ALA A 96 11.66 5.52 7.35
C ALA A 96 11.09 4.27 8.04
N PRO A 97 11.76 3.70 9.06
CA PRO A 97 11.32 2.46 9.72
C PRO A 97 9.89 2.46 10.27
N GLY A 98 9.36 3.62 10.66
CA GLY A 98 7.99 3.76 11.18
C GLY A 98 6.93 4.13 10.14
N ASP A 99 7.30 4.26 8.87
CA ASP A 99 6.34 4.54 7.79
C ASP A 99 5.59 3.27 7.37
N ARG A 100 4.47 3.41 6.65
CA ARG A 100 3.69 2.30 6.11
C ARG A 100 3.85 2.22 4.61
N VAL A 101 4.10 1.03 4.09
CA VAL A 101 4.21 0.80 2.64
C VAL A 101 3.18 -0.24 2.22
N TYR A 102 2.38 0.11 1.23
CA TYR A 102 1.51 -0.84 0.54
C TYR A 102 2.21 -1.30 -0.74
N HIS A 103 2.62 -2.57 -0.78
CA HIS A 103 3.23 -3.20 -1.95
C HIS A 103 2.16 -3.91 -2.76
N LEU A 104 1.88 -3.45 -3.99
CA LEU A 104 0.80 -3.95 -4.84
C LEU A 104 1.25 -5.13 -5.72
N GLY A 105 1.86 -6.12 -5.09
CA GLY A 105 2.10 -7.44 -5.66
C GLY A 105 3.39 -7.57 -6.48
N ASP A 106 3.74 -8.81 -6.77
CA ASP A 106 4.94 -9.23 -7.49
C ASP A 106 6.23 -8.71 -6.81
N PHE A 107 6.35 -9.02 -5.52
CA PHE A 107 7.42 -8.50 -4.65
C PHE A 107 8.78 -9.12 -4.95
N ALA A 108 8.86 -10.45 -5.00
CA ALA A 108 10.08 -11.19 -5.29
C ALA A 108 9.83 -12.19 -6.41
N HIS A 109 10.90 -12.56 -7.12
CA HIS A 109 10.84 -13.59 -8.15
C HIS A 109 10.30 -14.90 -7.56
N ARG A 110 9.40 -15.57 -8.29
CA ARG A 110 8.72 -16.79 -7.82
C ARG A 110 9.66 -17.93 -7.40
N ALA A 111 10.85 -18.01 -8.00
CA ALA A 111 11.85 -19.02 -7.62
C ALA A 111 12.83 -18.54 -6.52
N CYS A 112 12.63 -17.33 -6.00
CA CYS A 112 13.43 -16.79 -4.91
C CYS A 112 12.81 -17.20 -3.56
N PHE A 113 13.45 -18.14 -2.88
CA PHE A 113 13.08 -18.53 -1.51
C PHE A 113 13.55 -17.52 -0.45
N HIS A 114 14.23 -16.44 -0.87
CA HIS A 114 14.81 -15.39 -0.03
C HIS A 114 13.91 -14.16 0.09
N GLY A 115 12.60 -14.29 -0.16
CA GLY A 115 11.65 -13.19 -0.03
C GLY A 115 11.70 -12.50 1.35
N GLY A 116 11.90 -13.29 2.42
CA GLY A 116 12.09 -12.78 3.78
C GLY A 116 13.36 -11.94 3.95
N ASP A 117 14.47 -12.36 3.33
CA ASP A 117 15.75 -11.65 3.41
C ASP A 117 15.67 -10.24 2.81
N TYR A 118 14.83 -10.04 1.79
CA TYR A 118 14.55 -8.70 1.27
C TYR A 118 13.74 -7.88 2.28
N LEU A 119 12.70 -8.45 2.90
CA LEU A 119 11.88 -7.73 3.88
C LEU A 119 12.71 -7.21 5.06
N GLU A 120 13.67 -8.00 5.55
CA GLU A 120 14.57 -7.59 6.64
C GLU A 120 15.45 -6.38 6.29
N GLN A 121 15.70 -6.15 4.99
CA GLN A 121 16.53 -5.04 4.50
C GLN A 121 15.72 -3.76 4.23
N LEU A 122 14.39 -3.84 4.18
CA LEU A 122 13.52 -2.73 3.79
C LEU A 122 12.94 -2.01 5.02
N ASN A 123 13.00 -0.68 5.00
CA ASN A 123 12.35 0.15 6.00
C ASN A 123 10.82 0.13 5.85
N GLY A 124 10.13 0.25 6.99
CA GLY A 124 8.69 0.48 7.06
C GLY A 124 7.89 -0.77 7.41
N GLU A 125 6.64 -0.55 7.81
CA GLU A 125 5.63 -1.58 8.00
C GLU A 125 5.00 -1.91 6.63
N ILE A 126 5.33 -3.08 6.08
CA ILE A 126 4.95 -3.45 4.71
C ILE A 126 3.67 -4.28 4.70
N HIS A 127 2.66 -3.80 4.00
CA HIS A 127 1.41 -4.48 3.69
C HIS A 127 1.43 -4.97 2.23
N LEU A 128 1.24 -6.27 2.01
CA LEU A 128 1.22 -6.86 0.67
C LEU A 128 -0.19 -6.96 0.11
N ILE A 129 -0.40 -6.45 -1.10
CA ILE A 129 -1.56 -6.74 -1.93
C ILE A 129 -1.09 -7.76 -2.97
N ILE A 130 -1.54 -9.01 -2.83
CA ILE A 130 -0.95 -10.19 -3.46
C ILE A 130 -1.09 -10.13 -4.99
N GLY A 131 0.03 -10.27 -5.70
CA GLY A 131 0.13 -10.41 -7.16
C GLY A 131 0.20 -11.86 -7.64
N ASN A 132 0.27 -12.07 -8.96
CA ASN A 132 0.31 -13.44 -9.53
C ASN A 132 1.62 -14.18 -9.29
N HIS A 133 2.71 -13.49 -9.00
CA HIS A 133 4.01 -14.10 -8.77
C HIS A 133 4.36 -14.29 -7.29
N ASP A 134 3.44 -13.95 -6.38
CA ASP A 134 3.66 -14.00 -4.94
C ASP A 134 3.28 -15.35 -4.29
N ASP A 135 2.94 -16.39 -5.04
CA ASP A 135 2.48 -17.67 -4.49
C ASP A 135 3.53 -18.33 -3.57
N ILE A 136 4.78 -18.46 -4.03
CA ILE A 136 5.88 -19.02 -3.22
C ILE A 136 6.26 -18.06 -2.08
N LEU A 137 6.19 -16.75 -2.32
CA LEU A 137 6.43 -15.74 -1.30
C LEU A 137 5.42 -15.86 -0.15
N MET A 138 4.15 -16.08 -0.46
CA MET A 138 3.09 -16.25 0.53
C MET A 138 3.32 -17.47 1.41
N GLU A 139 3.80 -18.58 0.85
CA GLU A 139 4.14 -19.79 1.60
C GLU A 139 5.36 -19.59 2.52
N THR A 140 6.39 -18.89 2.03
CA THR A 140 7.70 -18.81 2.70
C THR A 140 7.83 -17.63 3.65
N ALA A 141 7.28 -16.47 3.30
CA ALA A 141 7.49 -15.20 3.98
C ALA A 141 6.20 -14.37 4.14
N GLY A 142 5.03 -14.85 3.71
CA GLY A 142 3.75 -14.13 3.80
C GLY A 142 3.41 -13.65 5.22
N HIS A 143 3.82 -14.41 6.24
CA HIS A 143 3.62 -14.10 7.65
C HIS A 143 4.52 -12.96 8.20
N LEU A 144 5.54 -12.54 7.44
CA LEU A 144 6.43 -11.44 7.81
C LEU A 144 5.86 -10.06 7.42
N PHE A 145 4.91 -10.02 6.50
CA PHE A 145 4.19 -8.79 6.15
C PHE A 145 3.22 -8.40 7.27
N ALA A 146 3.04 -7.09 7.46
CA ALA A 146 2.07 -6.57 8.43
C ALA A 146 0.63 -6.96 8.10
N SER A 147 0.32 -7.13 6.81
CA SER A 147 -0.90 -7.78 6.33
C SER A 147 -0.75 -8.26 4.90
N THR A 148 -1.53 -9.26 4.50
CA THR A 148 -1.61 -9.75 3.11
C THR A 148 -3.06 -9.82 2.64
N GLN A 149 -3.40 -9.21 1.50
CA GLN A 149 -4.78 -9.14 0.98
C GLN A 149 -4.79 -9.23 -0.56
N LEU A 150 -5.86 -9.72 -1.19
CA LEU A 150 -6.00 -9.66 -2.66
C LEU A 150 -6.48 -8.27 -3.13
N LEU A 151 -7.29 -7.62 -2.30
CA LEU A 151 -7.80 -6.27 -2.50
C LEU A 151 -7.84 -5.58 -1.13
N SER A 152 -7.37 -4.34 -1.08
CA SER A 152 -7.36 -3.53 0.14
C SER A 152 -8.03 -2.20 -0.11
N GLU A 153 -8.60 -1.62 0.95
CA GLU A 153 -9.17 -0.28 0.91
C GLU A 153 -8.66 0.53 2.10
N LEU A 154 -8.33 1.80 1.87
CA LEU A 154 -8.04 2.74 2.95
C LEU A 154 -8.66 4.11 2.68
N ASP A 155 -8.97 4.82 3.76
CA ASP A 155 -9.41 6.21 3.71
C ASP A 155 -8.27 7.12 4.17
N TRP A 156 -7.96 8.13 3.38
CA TRP A 156 -6.95 9.13 3.70
C TRP A 156 -7.44 10.52 3.33
N GLN A 157 -7.62 11.38 4.34
CA GLN A 157 -8.09 12.76 4.16
C GLN A 157 -9.38 12.88 3.31
N GLY A 158 -10.35 11.99 3.57
CA GLY A 158 -11.62 11.94 2.83
C GLY A 158 -11.53 11.34 1.42
N ARG A 159 -10.36 10.86 1.00
CA ARG A 159 -10.14 10.14 -0.26
C ARG A 159 -10.08 8.65 0.02
N ARG A 160 -10.95 7.88 -0.65
CA ARG A 160 -10.94 6.42 -0.59
C ARG A 160 -10.00 5.86 -1.64
N PHE A 161 -9.09 4.99 -1.23
CA PHE A 161 -8.18 4.26 -2.10
C PHE A 161 -8.60 2.80 -2.18
N VAL A 162 -8.56 2.24 -3.37
CA VAL A 162 -8.73 0.81 -3.66
C VAL A 162 -7.42 0.29 -4.24
N LEU A 163 -6.82 -0.66 -3.56
CA LEU A 163 -5.54 -1.27 -3.92
C LEU A 163 -5.80 -2.69 -4.44
N CYS A 164 -5.32 -2.99 -5.64
CA CYS A 164 -5.36 -4.32 -6.23
C CYS A 164 -4.15 -4.44 -7.16
N HIS A 165 -3.48 -5.58 -7.18
CA HIS A 165 -2.34 -5.78 -8.10
C HIS A 165 -2.76 -5.56 -9.56
N TYR A 166 -3.95 -6.05 -9.94
CA TYR A 166 -4.46 -5.91 -11.31
C TYR A 166 -5.16 -4.57 -11.54
N PRO A 167 -4.96 -3.95 -12.72
CA PRO A 167 -5.80 -2.84 -13.13
C PRO A 167 -7.23 -3.31 -13.34
N MET A 168 -8.17 -2.69 -12.63
CA MET A 168 -9.58 -2.98 -12.76
C MET A 168 -10.27 -1.98 -13.69
N ARG A 169 -11.16 -2.47 -14.55
CA ARG A 169 -11.98 -1.63 -15.43
C ARG A 169 -12.95 -0.75 -14.65
N ASP A 170 -13.51 -1.26 -13.56
CA ASP A 170 -14.34 -0.53 -12.58
C ASP A 170 -13.94 -1.05 -11.19
N TRP A 171 -14.07 -0.21 -10.16
CA TRP A 171 -13.63 -0.52 -8.80
C TRP A 171 -14.61 0.02 -7.75
N PRO A 172 -14.55 -0.46 -6.49
CA PRO A 172 -15.40 0.06 -5.42
C PRO A 172 -15.39 1.58 -5.36
N ASN A 173 -16.58 2.17 -5.45
CA ASN A 173 -16.80 3.62 -5.43
C ASN A 173 -16.08 4.43 -6.53
N ALA A 174 -15.67 3.83 -7.65
CA ALA A 174 -15.01 4.53 -8.75
C ALA A 174 -15.83 5.72 -9.26
N VAL A 175 -17.12 5.51 -9.55
CA VAL A 175 -18.05 6.58 -9.98
C VAL A 175 -18.27 7.65 -8.91
N ARG A 176 -17.94 7.37 -7.65
CA ARG A 176 -18.00 8.34 -6.53
C ARG A 176 -16.64 9.00 -6.27
N GLY A 177 -15.66 8.78 -7.13
CA GLY A 177 -14.37 9.46 -7.09
C GLY A 177 -13.28 8.75 -6.29
N ALA A 178 -13.49 7.49 -5.89
CA ALA A 178 -12.45 6.67 -5.27
C ALA A 178 -11.25 6.49 -6.21
N TYR A 179 -10.06 6.45 -5.61
CA TYR A 179 -8.81 6.24 -6.28
C TYR A 179 -8.53 4.75 -6.42
N HIS A 180 -7.91 4.35 -7.52
CA HIS A 180 -7.48 2.97 -7.71
C HIS A 180 -5.99 2.91 -8.01
N LEU A 181 -5.24 2.18 -7.18
CA LEU A 181 -3.84 1.91 -7.41
C LEU A 181 -3.67 0.45 -7.83
N TYR A 182 -2.77 0.22 -8.79
CA TYR A 182 -2.46 -1.09 -9.34
C TYR A 182 -1.01 -1.21 -9.79
N GLY A 183 -0.57 -2.41 -10.11
CA GLY A 183 0.73 -2.73 -10.71
C GLY A 183 0.56 -3.56 -11.98
N HIS A 184 1.32 -4.66 -12.11
CA HIS A 184 1.14 -5.74 -13.08
C HIS A 184 1.47 -5.41 -14.55
N VAL A 185 1.10 -4.22 -15.01
CA VAL A 185 1.18 -3.83 -16.43
C VAL A 185 2.46 -3.10 -16.80
N HIS A 186 3.35 -2.85 -15.84
CA HIS A 186 4.65 -2.20 -16.04
C HIS A 186 4.57 -0.94 -16.90
N SER A 187 3.79 0.05 -16.44
CA SER A 187 3.62 1.36 -17.08
C SER A 187 2.89 1.33 -18.42
N ALA A 188 2.43 0.17 -18.91
CA ALA A 188 1.80 0.07 -20.22
C ALA A 188 0.50 0.89 -20.33
N LEU A 189 -0.18 1.15 -19.21
CA LEU A 189 -1.43 1.91 -19.17
C LEU A 189 -1.25 3.40 -18.80
N ASP A 190 -0.02 3.85 -18.51
CA ASP A 190 0.24 5.22 -18.05
C ASP A 190 -0.16 6.30 -19.06
N LYS A 191 -0.09 5.98 -20.36
CA LYS A 191 -0.46 6.89 -21.45
C LYS A 191 -1.97 6.97 -21.68
N THR A 192 -2.73 5.99 -21.20
CA THR A 192 -4.17 5.90 -21.40
C THR A 192 -4.88 5.53 -20.10
N PRO A 193 -4.72 6.34 -19.03
CA PRO A 193 -5.32 6.03 -17.75
C PRO A 193 -6.85 6.18 -17.80
N ILE A 194 -7.54 5.37 -17.00
CA ILE A 194 -9.01 5.43 -16.87
C ILE A 194 -9.40 6.06 -15.55
N GLY A 195 -10.16 7.16 -15.60
CA GLY A 195 -10.60 7.85 -14.39
C GLY A 195 -9.44 8.14 -13.43
N ARG A 196 -9.69 7.93 -12.13
CA ARG A 196 -8.72 8.12 -11.05
C ARG A 196 -7.97 6.83 -10.69
N SER A 197 -7.53 6.09 -11.70
CA SER A 197 -6.64 4.93 -11.50
C SER A 197 -5.19 5.33 -11.74
N LEU A 198 -4.20 4.65 -11.16
CA LEU A 198 -2.77 4.89 -11.39
C LEU A 198 -1.95 3.62 -11.17
N ASP A 199 -1.05 3.34 -12.11
CA ASP A 199 -0.02 2.32 -11.95
C ASP A 199 1.04 2.80 -10.95
N VAL A 200 1.36 2.00 -9.93
CA VAL A 200 2.40 2.27 -8.92
C VAL A 200 3.63 1.36 -9.07
N CYS A 201 3.74 0.70 -10.23
CA CYS A 201 4.88 -0.09 -10.63
C CYS A 201 6.19 0.72 -10.57
N ILE A 202 7.27 0.08 -10.11
CA ILE A 202 8.57 0.75 -9.93
C ILE A 202 9.08 1.45 -11.20
N GLU A 203 8.78 0.92 -12.39
CA GLU A 203 9.16 1.52 -13.67
C GLU A 203 8.51 2.90 -13.89
N SER A 204 7.31 3.13 -13.36
CA SER A 204 6.57 4.40 -13.50
C SER A 204 7.10 5.49 -12.56
N HIS A 205 7.81 5.13 -11.50
CA HIS A 205 8.11 6.02 -10.37
C HIS A 205 9.58 6.08 -9.97
N GLY A 206 10.47 5.73 -10.90
CA GLY A 206 11.91 5.85 -10.69
C GLY A 206 12.45 4.87 -9.65
N TYR A 207 11.91 3.65 -9.60
CA TYR A 207 12.42 2.57 -8.74
C TYR A 207 12.39 2.84 -7.24
N ALA A 208 11.43 3.66 -6.78
CA ALA A 208 11.23 4.00 -5.36
C ALA A 208 9.74 4.02 -4.98
N PRO A 209 9.40 3.75 -3.70
CA PRO A 209 8.05 3.93 -3.19
C PRO A 209 7.56 5.37 -3.29
N VAL A 210 6.29 5.55 -3.66
CA VAL A 210 5.68 6.87 -3.88
C VAL A 210 4.78 7.24 -2.72
N ARG A 211 4.95 8.47 -2.23
CA ARG A 211 4.12 9.04 -1.16
C ARG A 211 2.66 9.21 -1.56
N ILE A 212 1.77 8.96 -0.60
CA ILE A 212 0.32 9.13 -0.77
C ILE A 212 -0.08 10.54 -1.22
N GLU A 213 0.63 11.58 -0.77
CA GLU A 213 0.37 12.96 -1.18
C GLU A 213 0.64 13.18 -2.67
N THR A 214 1.74 12.61 -3.18
CA THR A 214 2.10 12.67 -4.59
C THR A 214 1.05 11.94 -5.44
N ILE A 215 0.65 10.75 -5.01
CA ILE A 215 -0.40 9.97 -5.67
C ILE A 215 -1.71 10.76 -5.72
N ALA A 216 -2.14 11.32 -4.59
CA ALA A 216 -3.36 12.10 -4.51
C ALA A 216 -3.32 13.33 -5.42
N ALA A 217 -2.19 14.05 -5.46
CA ALA A 217 -2.01 15.21 -6.32
C ALA A 217 -2.12 14.85 -7.82
N ILE A 218 -1.65 13.68 -8.23
CA ILE A 218 -1.81 13.16 -9.60
C ILE A 218 -3.28 12.81 -9.86
N LEU A 219 -3.91 12.06 -8.95
CA LEU A 219 -5.26 11.53 -9.14
C LEU A 219 -6.36 12.59 -9.04
N ASP A 220 -6.14 13.66 -8.28
CA ASP A 220 -7.06 14.80 -8.21
C ASP A 220 -7.17 15.55 -9.55
N GLN A 221 -6.15 15.49 -10.40
CA GLN A 221 -6.15 16.09 -11.73
C GLN A 221 -6.82 15.19 -12.78
N ARG A 222 -7.13 13.93 -12.44
CA ARG A 222 -7.74 12.98 -13.37
C ARG A 222 -9.27 13.11 -13.39
N PRO A 223 -9.91 12.88 -14.55
CA PRO A 223 -11.36 12.92 -14.65
C PRO A 223 -12.01 11.88 -13.74
N GLN A 224 -13.23 12.14 -13.32
CA GLN A 224 -14.03 11.17 -12.58
C GLN A 224 -14.30 9.93 -13.45
N HIS A 225 -14.28 8.75 -12.84
CA HIS A 225 -14.56 7.50 -13.53
C HIS A 225 -16.01 7.48 -14.06
N ARG A 226 -16.19 6.96 -15.27
CA ARG A 226 -17.51 6.77 -15.91
C ARG A 226 -17.63 5.32 -16.34
N ARG A 227 -18.78 4.72 -16.04
CA ARG A 227 -19.17 3.40 -16.55
C ARG A 227 -19.68 3.55 -17.99
N GLY A 228 -19.26 2.66 -18.88
CA GLY A 228 -19.67 2.67 -20.28
C GLY A 228 -18.67 1.94 -21.18
N LEU A 229 -19.00 1.83 -22.46
CA LEU A 229 -18.05 1.35 -23.47
C LEU A 229 -16.85 2.31 -23.53
N PRO A 230 -15.61 1.80 -23.66
CA PRO A 230 -14.50 2.63 -24.09
C PRO A 230 -14.92 3.37 -25.36
N GLN A 231 -14.65 4.68 -25.48
CA GLN A 231 -14.97 5.46 -26.69
C GLN A 231 -14.45 4.82 -27.98
N MET A 232 -13.41 3.98 -27.90
CA MET A 232 -12.84 3.23 -29.02
C MET A 232 -13.65 2.00 -29.46
N LEU A 233 -14.60 1.52 -28.64
CA LEU A 233 -15.49 0.40 -28.95
C LEU A 233 -16.91 0.87 -29.31
N GLU A 234 -17.17 2.16 -29.27
CA GLU A 234 -18.32 2.73 -29.96
C GLU A 234 -17.97 2.76 -31.46
N LEU A 235 -18.14 1.61 -32.12
CA LEU A 235 -18.26 1.59 -33.56
C LEU A 235 -19.28 2.67 -33.94
N SER A 236 -18.91 3.55 -34.86
CA SER A 236 -19.87 4.49 -35.42
C SER A 236 -21.10 3.72 -35.94
N GLU A 237 -22.27 4.35 -35.99
CA GLU A 237 -23.47 3.69 -36.52
C GLU A 237 -23.24 3.11 -37.92
N GLU A 238 -22.35 3.73 -38.71
CA GLU A 238 -21.92 3.25 -40.02
C GLU A 238 -21.09 1.97 -39.96
N GLU A 239 -20.22 1.83 -38.97
CA GLU A 239 -19.40 0.64 -38.77
C GLU A 239 -20.22 -0.52 -38.23
N LEU A 240 -21.15 -0.26 -37.31
CA LEU A 240 -22.16 -1.24 -36.86
C LEU A 240 -23.04 -1.70 -38.02
N ALA A 241 -23.46 -0.79 -38.90
CA ALA A 241 -24.24 -1.13 -40.08
C ALA A 241 -23.44 -1.96 -41.09
N ARG A 242 -22.12 -1.70 -41.22
CA ARG A 242 -21.23 -2.51 -42.06
C ARG A 242 -21.07 -3.94 -41.52
N GLU A 243 -20.74 -4.09 -40.24
CA GLU A 243 -20.60 -5.43 -39.63
C GLU A 243 -21.90 -6.24 -39.70
N ARG A 244 -23.07 -5.61 -39.49
CA ARG A 244 -24.37 -6.27 -39.64
C ARG A 244 -24.62 -6.75 -41.07
N ARG A 245 -24.24 -5.96 -42.09
CA ARG A 245 -24.38 -6.36 -43.50
C ARG A 245 -23.46 -7.54 -43.82
N ASP A 246 -22.21 -7.50 -43.36
CA ASP A 246 -21.23 -8.55 -43.63
C ASP A 246 -21.62 -9.87 -42.95
N ALA A 247 -22.13 -9.82 -41.72
CA ALA A 247 -22.65 -11.00 -41.01
C ALA A 247 -23.88 -11.61 -41.70
N LEU A 248 -24.82 -10.77 -42.18
CA LEU A 248 -25.99 -11.24 -42.93
C LEU A 248 -25.63 -11.81 -44.30
N ALA A 249 -24.63 -11.24 -44.98
CA ALA A 249 -24.12 -11.76 -46.25
C ALA A 249 -23.42 -13.11 -46.09
N GLY A 250 -22.68 -13.31 -44.98
CA GLY A 250 -22.08 -14.60 -44.66
C GLY A 250 -23.10 -15.71 -44.39
N LEU A 251 -24.22 -15.38 -43.75
CA LEU A 251 -25.33 -16.31 -43.49
C LEU A 251 -26.17 -16.63 -44.74
N ALA A 252 -26.15 -15.78 -45.76
CA ALA A 252 -26.84 -16.01 -47.03
C ALA A 252 -25.99 -16.77 -48.05
N ALA A 253 -24.72 -17.04 -47.74
CA ALA A 253 -23.76 -17.74 -48.59
C ALA A 253 -23.53 -19.22 -48.19
N GLU A 254 -24.20 -19.70 -47.13
CA GLU A 254 -24.38 -21.13 -46.78
C GLU A 254 -25.75 -21.65 -47.24
#